data_AF-A0A1E5WGM1-F1
#
_entry.id   AF-A0A1E5WGM1-F1
#
_cell.length_a   1.000
_cell.length_b   1.000
_cell.length_c   1.000
_cell.angle_alpha   90.00
_cell.angle_beta   90.00
_cell.angle_gamma   90.00
#
_symmetry.space_group_name_H-M   'P 1'
#
loop_
_entity.id
_entity.type
_entity.pdbx_description
1 polymer ?
#
loop_
_entity_poly.entity_id
_entity_poly.type
_entity_poly.pdbx_seq_one_letter_code
_entity_poly.pdbx_strand_id
1 'polypeptide(L)'
;MYRQPYSMHLQLTNCMFGRQIEAQLIIDFLLHAKPHGGEDLEVLPIVGQSQVGKSTLVAHICEDERVHGYFSEILFFRIHGSTNDEVATFRKGCEIKHQNHMSNFNLDRRLVVIESIGDLNEDAWNRMYSAIKQFAPSGSKIIVTSQSDNIVKFGTTQALTLKHLSCEAYWYFFKTLTFGSMDPEMHPRFTHLAMEIAKTMNSSLTGANTTARLLRENFDIHFWCKVLNYLRRSFQKHVSRFGEHPMDLLYQNRPTHHIARMVTPSEDFVVHHQRQCSSEEEVPQITLEDVVFGSVKPHGKFEVLVWMSRIPPYYSYVYTFLGELTTRSINFFISKISKPTPLVMEDRLSRVLLRAQVIIDEATGRRISSQAMVQQLHFLRDAMHRGYYMLDTFRDAQKKLKEVFDELSSMILAVKELVVFLTSYP
;
A
#
# COMPACT_ATOMS: atom_id res chain seq x y z
N MET A 1 23.95 3.49 31.19
CA MET A 1 23.02 2.46 30.67
C MET A 1 23.20 2.37 29.16
N TYR A 2 23.88 1.33 28.68
CA TYR A 2 24.05 1.10 27.24
C TYR A 2 22.69 0.72 26.65
N ARG A 3 22.11 1.60 25.82
CA ARG A 3 20.91 1.27 25.02
C ARG A 3 21.32 0.19 24.00
N GLN A 4 20.74 -0.99 24.11
CA GLN A 4 20.94 -2.04 23.10
C GLN A 4 20.43 -1.56 21.73
N PRO A 5 21.13 -1.87 20.62
CA PRO A 5 20.67 -1.49 19.30
C PRO A 5 19.33 -2.15 18.97
N TYR A 6 18.39 -1.29 18.58
CA TYR A 6 16.99 -1.57 18.23
C TYR A 6 16.76 -2.74 17.26
N SER A 7 17.73 -3.03 16.38
CA SER A 7 17.66 -4.17 15.46
C SER A 7 17.56 -5.50 16.21
N MET A 8 18.16 -5.65 17.40
CA MET A 8 18.13 -6.91 18.16
C MET A 8 16.74 -7.30 18.68
N HIS A 9 15.79 -6.37 18.79
CA HIS A 9 14.42 -6.69 19.17
C HIS A 9 13.55 -7.15 18.00
N LEU A 10 13.94 -6.78 16.77
CA LEU A 10 13.33 -7.23 15.51
C LEU A 10 14.02 -8.48 14.94
N GLN A 11 15.30 -8.63 15.28
CA GLN A 11 16.19 -9.75 15.00
C GLN A 11 16.68 -10.26 16.35
N LEU A 12 15.88 -11.08 17.03
CA LEU A 12 16.32 -11.75 18.26
C LEU A 12 17.45 -12.72 17.88
N THR A 13 18.68 -12.23 17.93
CA THR A 13 19.98 -12.88 17.75
C THR A 13 20.21 -13.79 16.53
N ASN A 14 19.19 -14.12 15.73
CA ASN A 14 19.22 -14.79 14.40
C ASN A 14 17.81 -15.01 13.80
N CYS A 15 16.71 -14.65 14.49
CA CYS A 15 15.35 -14.87 13.99
C CYS A 15 14.61 -13.57 13.67
N MET A 16 14.09 -13.45 12.44
CA MET A 16 13.18 -12.37 12.07
C MET A 16 11.84 -12.52 12.79
N PHE A 17 11.39 -11.46 13.47
CA PHE A 17 10.16 -11.46 14.24
C PHE A 17 8.94 -11.93 13.42
N GLY A 18 8.25 -12.95 13.93
CA GLY A 18 7.00 -13.46 13.35
C GLY A 18 7.13 -14.18 12.01
N ARG A 19 8.37 -14.50 11.59
CA ARG A 19 8.69 -15.12 10.30
C ARG A 19 9.55 -16.38 10.41
N GLN A 20 9.55 -17.02 11.57
CA GLN A 20 10.48 -18.13 11.86
C GLN A 20 10.21 -19.35 10.98
N ILE A 21 8.94 -19.66 10.74
CA ILE A 21 8.53 -20.79 9.89
C ILE A 21 8.94 -20.51 8.44
N GLU A 22 8.59 -19.34 7.92
CA GLU A 22 8.93 -18.92 6.56
C GLU A 22 10.44 -18.86 6.34
N ALA A 23 11.20 -18.35 7.31
CA ALA A 23 12.66 -18.31 7.25
C ALA A 23 13.25 -19.72 7.16
N GLN A 24 12.81 -20.64 8.01
CA GLN A 24 13.34 -22.00 8.00
C GLN A 24 12.99 -22.74 6.71
N LEU A 25 11.78 -22.57 6.16
CA LEU A 25 11.39 -23.15 4.87
C LEU A 25 12.29 -22.68 3.72
N ILE A 26 12.64 -21.39 3.69
CA ILE A 26 13.56 -20.87 2.68
C ILE A 26 14.96 -21.43 2.89
N ILE A 27 15.44 -21.52 4.14
CA ILE A 27 16.77 -22.07 4.45
C ILE A 27 16.86 -23.56 4.07
N ASP A 28 15.84 -24.35 4.36
CA ASP A 28 15.76 -25.76 3.94
C ASP A 28 15.75 -25.87 2.41
N PHE A 29 14.99 -25.00 1.73
CA PHE A 29 15.05 -24.87 0.28
C PHE A 29 16.45 -24.49 -0.21
N LEU A 30 17.19 -23.62 0.47
CA LEU A 30 18.51 -23.20 0.02
C LEU A 30 19.58 -24.27 0.23
N LEU A 31 19.54 -24.99 1.35
CA LEU A 31 20.61 -25.91 1.75
C LEU A 31 20.40 -27.37 1.32
N HIS A 32 19.20 -27.75 0.86
CA HIS A 32 19.01 -29.12 0.37
C HIS A 32 19.83 -29.39 -0.91
N ALA A 33 20.39 -30.59 -1.00
CA ALA A 33 21.12 -31.04 -2.17
C ALA A 33 20.17 -31.75 -3.14
N LYS A 34 20.23 -31.38 -4.42
CA LYS A 34 19.56 -32.14 -5.49
C LYS A 34 20.23 -33.51 -5.65
N PRO A 35 19.47 -34.60 -5.83
CA PRO A 35 20.01 -35.86 -6.34
C PRO A 35 20.70 -35.62 -7.68
N HIS A 36 21.85 -36.25 -7.91
CA HIS A 36 22.63 -36.08 -9.14
C HIS A 36 21.76 -36.38 -10.38
N GLY A 37 21.54 -35.37 -11.25
CA GLY A 37 20.87 -35.56 -12.55
C GLY A 37 20.02 -34.43 -13.11
N GLY A 38 19.68 -33.38 -12.35
CA GLY A 38 18.90 -32.24 -12.86
C GLY A 38 19.77 -31.07 -13.32
N GLU A 39 19.76 -30.75 -14.63
CA GLU A 39 20.50 -29.60 -15.20
C GLU A 39 19.83 -28.24 -14.94
N ASP A 40 18.57 -28.23 -14.50
CA ASP A 40 17.81 -26.99 -14.27
C ASP A 40 18.03 -26.39 -12.88
N LEU A 41 18.00 -25.06 -12.83
CA LEU A 41 18.13 -24.28 -11.59
C LEU A 41 16.86 -24.40 -10.76
N GLU A 42 17.00 -24.44 -9.44
CA GLU A 42 15.86 -24.44 -8.53
C GLU A 42 15.36 -23.02 -8.29
N VAL A 43 14.05 -22.83 -8.41
CA VAL A 43 13.41 -21.52 -8.30
C VAL A 43 12.36 -21.59 -7.20
N LEU A 44 12.52 -20.76 -6.18
CA LEU A 44 11.54 -20.54 -5.12
C LEU A 44 10.81 -19.19 -5.34
N PRO A 45 9.53 -19.21 -5.73
CA PRO A 45 8.70 -18.02 -5.74
C PRO A 45 8.27 -17.65 -4.32
N ILE A 46 8.37 -16.37 -3.98
CA ILE A 46 7.84 -15.78 -2.75
C ILE A 46 6.84 -14.69 -3.13
N VAL A 47 5.57 -14.95 -2.86
CA VAL A 47 4.46 -14.05 -3.18
C VAL A 47 3.84 -13.46 -1.93
N GLY A 48 3.14 -12.34 -2.08
CA GLY A 48 2.46 -11.68 -0.97
C GLY A 48 2.23 -10.21 -1.26
N GLN A 49 1.33 -9.55 -0.53
CA GLN A 49 0.96 -8.15 -0.79
C GLN A 49 2.16 -7.17 -0.69
N SER A 50 1.98 -5.92 -1.12
CA SER A 50 3.01 -4.89 -0.96
C SER A 50 3.44 -4.74 0.50
N GLN A 51 4.72 -4.48 0.75
CA GLN A 51 5.26 -4.16 2.08
C GLN A 51 5.02 -5.20 3.22
N VAL A 52 4.69 -6.46 2.91
CA VAL A 52 4.58 -7.54 3.93
C VAL A 52 5.93 -8.04 4.47
N GLY A 53 7.05 -7.52 3.94
CA GLY A 53 8.40 -7.84 4.40
C GLY A 53 9.13 -8.92 3.60
N LYS A 54 8.75 -9.20 2.34
CA LYS A 54 9.40 -10.21 1.49
C LYS A 54 10.90 -9.97 1.32
N SER A 55 11.28 -8.78 0.85
CA SER A 55 12.69 -8.42 0.63
C SER A 55 13.49 -8.42 1.93
N THR A 56 12.88 -7.99 3.03
CA THR A 56 13.49 -8.04 4.36
C THR A 56 13.73 -9.46 4.85
N LEU A 57 12.77 -10.37 4.63
CA LEU A 57 12.91 -11.79 4.97
C LEU A 57 14.05 -12.42 4.18
N VAL A 58 14.08 -12.22 2.86
CA VAL A 58 15.15 -12.77 2.01
C VAL A 58 16.50 -12.18 2.39
N ALA A 59 16.59 -10.87 2.59
CA ALA A 59 17.83 -10.23 3.03
C ALA A 59 18.30 -10.78 4.39
N HIS A 60 17.41 -10.99 5.36
CA HIS A 60 17.75 -11.60 6.65
C HIS A 60 18.31 -13.02 6.49
N ILE A 61 17.76 -13.82 5.57
CA ILE A 61 18.21 -15.20 5.33
C ILE A 61 19.56 -15.24 4.61
N CYS A 62 19.83 -14.29 3.71
CA CYS A 62 21.13 -14.19 3.04
C CYS A 62 22.27 -13.90 4.03
N GLU A 63 21.97 -13.28 5.18
CA GLU A 63 22.92 -13.05 6.28
C GLU A 63 23.03 -14.25 7.25
N ASP A 64 22.23 -15.31 7.09
CA ASP A 64 22.35 -16.52 7.92
C ASP A 64 23.68 -17.22 7.61
N GLU A 65 24.48 -17.50 8.65
CA GLU A 65 25.83 -18.07 8.51
C GLU A 65 25.85 -19.37 7.68
N ARG A 66 24.78 -20.17 7.75
CA ARG A 66 24.67 -21.43 6.98
C ARG A 66 24.49 -21.15 5.50
N VAL A 67 23.68 -20.15 5.15
CA VAL A 67 23.46 -19.71 3.76
C VAL A 67 24.71 -19.03 3.24
N HIS A 68 25.29 -18.13 4.03
CA HIS A 68 26.52 -17.40 3.72
C HIS A 68 27.72 -18.35 3.50
N GLY A 69 27.81 -19.47 4.22
CA GLY A 69 28.83 -20.50 4.02
C GLY A 69 28.56 -21.46 2.85
N TYR A 70 27.32 -21.52 2.34
CA TYR A 70 26.92 -22.48 1.30
C TYR A 70 27.05 -21.91 -0.13
N PHE A 71 26.87 -20.60 -0.30
CA PHE A 71 27.00 -19.90 -1.59
C PHE A 71 28.25 -19.02 -1.61
N SER A 72 29.01 -19.08 -2.72
CA SER A 72 30.19 -18.23 -2.95
C SER A 72 29.78 -16.79 -3.25
N GLU A 73 28.68 -16.59 -3.97
CA GLU A 73 28.15 -15.27 -4.32
C GLU A 73 26.63 -15.19 -4.13
N ILE A 74 26.16 -14.04 -3.64
CA ILE A 74 24.72 -13.71 -3.57
C ILE A 74 24.48 -12.43 -4.38
N LEU A 75 23.69 -12.58 -5.44
CA LEU A 75 23.38 -11.53 -6.41
C LEU A 75 21.95 -11.05 -6.24
N PHE A 76 21.75 -9.75 -6.11
CA PHE A 76 20.43 -9.13 -6.04
C PHE A 76 20.11 -8.37 -7.32
N PHE A 77 18.95 -8.67 -7.91
CA PHE A 77 18.42 -8.00 -9.09
C PHE A 77 17.06 -7.38 -8.76
N ARG A 78 16.88 -6.12 -9.14
CA ARG A 78 15.59 -5.43 -9.01
C ARG A 78 15.04 -5.08 -10.38
N ILE A 79 13.80 -5.50 -10.65
CA ILE A 79 13.24 -5.50 -12.01
C ILE A 79 11.87 -4.84 -12.00
N HIS A 80 11.67 -3.89 -12.90
CA HIS A 80 10.39 -3.22 -13.12
C HIS A 80 9.70 -3.86 -14.32
N GLY A 81 8.55 -4.51 -14.11
CA GLY A 81 7.87 -5.35 -15.12
C GLY A 81 7.19 -4.62 -16.28
N SER A 82 7.43 -3.30 -16.45
CA SER A 82 6.73 -2.47 -17.45
C SER A 82 7.60 -1.98 -18.60
N THR A 83 8.90 -2.30 -18.62
CA THR A 83 9.82 -1.79 -19.65
C THR A 83 10.37 -2.92 -20.50
N ASN A 84 10.30 -2.77 -21.83
CA ASN A 84 10.96 -3.67 -22.81
C ASN A 84 12.50 -3.79 -22.63
N ASP A 85 13.07 -3.09 -21.66
CA ASP A 85 14.51 -3.03 -21.33
C ASP A 85 14.88 -3.84 -20.07
N GLU A 86 14.03 -4.79 -19.65
CA GLU A 86 14.26 -5.68 -18.50
C GLU A 86 15.62 -6.40 -18.57
N VAL A 87 16.11 -6.73 -19.77
CA VAL A 87 17.39 -7.41 -19.96
C VAL A 87 18.59 -6.47 -19.77
N ALA A 88 18.50 -5.19 -20.16
CA ALA A 88 19.55 -4.23 -19.85
C ALA A 88 19.52 -3.82 -18.37
N THR A 89 18.33 -3.77 -17.77
CA THR A 89 18.13 -3.58 -16.32
C THR A 89 18.72 -4.76 -15.55
N PHE A 90 18.53 -5.99 -16.02
CA PHE A 90 19.16 -7.18 -15.46
C PHE A 90 20.69 -7.13 -15.57
N ARG A 91 21.25 -6.64 -16.69
CA ARG A 91 22.71 -6.53 -16.87
C ARG A 91 23.35 -5.38 -16.06
N LYS A 92 22.63 -4.28 -15.82
CA LYS A 92 23.12 -3.09 -15.08
C LYS A 92 22.75 -3.07 -13.60
N GLY A 93 21.65 -3.70 -13.20
CA GLY A 93 21.04 -3.62 -11.87
C GLY A 93 21.41 -4.77 -10.95
N CYS A 94 22.58 -5.38 -11.15
CA CYS A 94 23.12 -6.42 -10.29
C CYS A 94 23.87 -5.78 -9.12
N GLU A 95 23.33 -5.90 -7.91
CA GLU A 95 24.06 -5.63 -6.67
C GLU A 95 24.69 -6.93 -6.17
N ILE A 96 26.02 -7.02 -6.18
CA ILE A 96 26.74 -8.10 -5.50
C ILE A 96 26.74 -7.75 -4.02
N LYS A 97 25.92 -8.44 -3.22
CA LYS A 97 25.90 -8.21 -1.77
C LYS A 97 26.91 -9.06 -1.03
N HIS A 98 27.33 -10.16 -1.64
CA HIS A 98 28.25 -11.09 -1.01
C HIS A 98 29.17 -11.77 -2.01
N GLN A 99 30.45 -11.86 -1.65
CA GLN A 99 31.48 -12.58 -2.40
C GLN A 99 32.48 -13.23 -1.42
N ASN A 100 32.44 -14.55 -1.29
CA ASN A 100 33.35 -15.33 -0.47
C ASN A 100 34.52 -15.86 -1.32
N HIS A 101 35.71 -15.27 -1.15
CA HIS A 101 36.94 -15.77 -1.76
C HIS A 101 37.55 -17.00 -1.04
N MET A 102 36.95 -17.43 0.07
CA MET A 102 37.43 -18.51 0.93
C MET A 102 36.44 -19.71 1.02
N SER A 103 35.74 -20.05 -0.06
CA SER A 103 34.85 -21.23 -0.03
C SER A 103 35.68 -22.52 0.13
N ASN A 104 35.71 -23.06 1.34
CA ASN A 104 36.29 -24.38 1.66
C ASN A 104 35.53 -25.56 1.00
N PHE A 105 34.47 -25.27 0.24
CA PHE A 105 33.72 -26.22 -0.57
C PHE A 105 34.03 -25.96 -2.04
N ASN A 106 34.52 -26.97 -2.75
CA ASN A 106 34.92 -26.96 -4.18
C ASN A 106 33.77 -26.66 -5.19
N LEU A 107 32.70 -25.96 -4.80
CA LEU A 107 31.53 -25.68 -5.64
C LEU A 107 31.23 -24.17 -5.61
N ASP A 108 31.48 -23.50 -6.73
CA ASP A 108 31.16 -22.08 -6.98
C ASP A 108 29.64 -21.87 -7.09
N ARG A 109 28.89 -22.12 -6.01
CA ARG A 109 27.42 -22.01 -6.02
C ARG A 109 26.99 -20.56 -5.84
N ARG A 110 26.05 -20.10 -6.66
CA ARG A 110 25.50 -18.74 -6.58
C ARG A 110 24.04 -18.76 -6.13
N LEU A 111 23.66 -17.78 -5.33
CA LEU A 111 22.26 -17.48 -5.03
C LEU A 111 21.86 -16.22 -5.80
N VAL A 112 20.82 -16.32 -6.61
CA VAL A 112 20.26 -15.20 -7.36
C VAL A 112 18.92 -14.80 -6.75
N VAL A 113 18.82 -13.58 -6.24
CA VAL A 113 17.59 -13.01 -5.68
C VAL A 113 17.03 -11.99 -6.65
N ILE A 114 15.80 -12.19 -7.12
CA ILE A 114 15.11 -11.31 -8.05
C ILE A 114 13.92 -10.67 -7.33
N GLU A 115 13.93 -9.34 -7.18
CA GLU A 115 12.79 -8.55 -6.73
C GLU A 115 12.05 -7.97 -7.93
N SER A 116 10.86 -8.49 -8.20
CA SER A 116 9.98 -8.02 -9.27
C SER A 116 8.98 -7.00 -8.75
N ILE A 117 9.01 -5.81 -9.36
CA ILE A 117 8.09 -4.70 -9.14
C ILE A 117 7.10 -4.71 -10.31
N GLY A 118 5.87 -5.16 -10.04
CA GLY A 118 4.84 -5.34 -11.06
C GLY A 118 4.76 -6.76 -11.61
N ASP A 119 4.07 -6.91 -12.74
CA ASP A 119 3.88 -8.20 -13.38
C ASP A 119 5.08 -8.58 -14.25
N LEU A 120 5.71 -9.70 -13.94
CA LEU A 120 6.75 -10.27 -14.77
C LEU A 120 6.14 -11.17 -15.84
N ASN A 121 6.28 -10.78 -17.10
CA ASN A 121 5.79 -11.60 -18.21
C ASN A 121 6.71 -12.82 -18.47
N GLU A 122 6.20 -13.80 -19.20
CA GLU A 122 6.86 -15.09 -19.40
C GLU A 122 8.10 -14.99 -20.30
N ASP A 123 8.07 -14.14 -21.32
CA ASP A 123 9.21 -13.91 -22.21
C ASP A 123 10.38 -13.25 -21.48
N ALA A 124 10.08 -12.29 -20.60
CA ALA A 124 11.03 -11.65 -19.71
C ALA A 124 11.69 -12.66 -18.79
N TRP A 125 10.87 -13.46 -18.09
CA TRP A 125 11.33 -14.52 -17.23
C TRP A 125 12.23 -15.51 -17.98
N ASN A 126 11.80 -16.01 -19.14
CA ASN A 126 12.54 -17.01 -19.91
C ASN A 126 13.90 -16.48 -20.38
N ARG A 127 13.98 -15.21 -20.80
CA ARG A 127 15.25 -14.57 -21.17
C ARG A 127 16.20 -14.45 -19.98
N MET A 128 15.69 -14.04 -18.82
CA MET A 128 16.49 -13.91 -17.60
C MET A 128 16.94 -15.26 -17.07
N TYR A 129 16.03 -16.23 -16.97
CA TYR A 129 16.33 -17.59 -16.56
C TYR A 129 17.42 -18.20 -17.46
N SER A 130 17.32 -18.01 -18.78
CA SER A 130 18.35 -18.46 -19.74
C SER A 130 19.70 -17.78 -19.49
N ALA A 131 19.70 -16.46 -19.23
CA ALA A 131 20.93 -15.74 -18.90
C ALA A 131 21.55 -16.23 -17.59
N ILE A 132 20.73 -16.46 -16.55
CA ILE A 132 21.19 -16.99 -15.25
C ILE A 132 21.77 -18.39 -15.42
N LYS A 133 21.09 -19.27 -16.15
CA LYS A 133 21.55 -20.64 -16.41
C LYS A 133 22.91 -20.68 -17.12
N GLN A 134 23.27 -19.67 -17.91
CA GLN A 134 24.57 -19.61 -18.59
C GLN A 134 25.75 -19.31 -17.65
N PHE A 135 25.54 -18.54 -16.57
CA PHE A 135 26.63 -18.14 -15.67
C PHE A 135 26.58 -18.78 -14.28
N ALA A 136 25.42 -19.34 -13.88
CA ALA A 136 25.23 -19.93 -12.57
C ALA A 136 25.68 -21.40 -12.56
N PRO A 137 26.71 -21.78 -11.78
CA PRO A 137 27.21 -23.15 -11.75
C PRO A 137 26.21 -24.13 -11.12
N SER A 138 26.46 -25.43 -11.30
CA SER A 138 25.61 -26.49 -10.73
C SER A 138 25.45 -26.34 -9.22
N GLY A 139 24.21 -26.48 -8.73
CA GLY A 139 23.86 -26.27 -7.33
C GLY A 139 23.50 -24.82 -6.97
N SER A 140 23.52 -23.89 -7.94
CA SER A 140 22.99 -22.54 -7.77
C SER A 140 21.46 -22.53 -7.68
N LYS A 141 20.92 -21.54 -6.98
CA LYS A 141 19.47 -21.42 -6.72
C LYS A 141 18.98 -20.00 -6.98
N ILE A 142 17.68 -19.89 -7.28
CA ILE A 142 16.99 -18.63 -7.55
C ILE A 142 15.87 -18.44 -6.54
N ILE A 143 15.80 -17.25 -5.94
CA ILE A 143 14.62 -16.76 -5.21
C ILE A 143 14.00 -15.64 -6.03
N VAL A 144 12.70 -15.71 -6.29
CA VAL A 144 11.96 -14.63 -6.98
C VAL A 144 10.89 -14.11 -6.04
N THR A 145 10.90 -12.81 -5.76
CA THR A 145 9.90 -12.14 -4.92
C THR A 145 8.99 -11.26 -5.77
N SER A 146 7.68 -11.32 -5.57
CA SER A 146 6.72 -10.42 -6.25
C SER A 146 5.47 -10.16 -5.40
N GLN A 147 4.74 -9.11 -5.76
CA GLN A 147 3.38 -8.87 -5.27
C GLN A 147 2.32 -9.68 -6.02
N SER A 148 2.64 -10.08 -7.26
CA SER A 148 1.73 -10.79 -8.15
C SER A 148 1.93 -12.29 -8.05
N ASP A 149 0.82 -13.03 -7.96
CA ASP A 149 0.84 -14.50 -7.97
C ASP A 149 1.25 -15.07 -9.34
N ASN A 150 1.37 -14.21 -10.37
CA ASN A 150 1.84 -14.61 -11.70
C ASN A 150 3.23 -15.27 -11.68
N ILE A 151 4.08 -14.98 -10.70
CA ILE A 151 5.41 -15.61 -10.61
C ILE A 151 5.37 -17.06 -10.10
N VAL A 152 4.25 -17.54 -9.55
CA VAL A 152 4.13 -18.90 -9.00
C VAL A 152 4.44 -19.94 -10.07
N LYS A 153 4.01 -19.70 -11.32
CA LYS A 153 4.25 -20.61 -12.45
C LYS A 153 5.73 -20.76 -12.83
N PHE A 154 6.59 -19.86 -12.38
CA PHE A 154 8.03 -19.89 -12.62
C PHE A 154 8.79 -20.74 -11.60
N GLY A 155 8.12 -21.19 -10.53
CA GLY A 155 8.73 -21.98 -9.47
C GLY A 155 8.97 -23.43 -9.87
N THR A 156 10.09 -23.99 -9.40
CA THR A 156 10.34 -25.44 -9.44
C THR A 156 9.90 -26.12 -8.14
N THR A 157 9.46 -25.33 -7.15
CA THR A 157 8.92 -25.78 -5.86
C THR A 157 7.65 -24.99 -5.53
N GLN A 158 6.93 -25.42 -4.51
CA GLN A 158 5.75 -24.72 -4.03
C GLN A 158 6.09 -23.28 -3.62
N ALA A 159 5.33 -22.32 -4.13
CA ALA A 159 5.51 -20.92 -3.79
C ALA A 159 5.24 -20.65 -2.31
N LEU A 160 6.10 -19.86 -1.68
CA LEU A 160 5.91 -19.37 -0.32
C LEU A 160 5.03 -18.12 -0.34
N THR A 161 3.89 -18.15 0.36
CA THR A 161 3.01 -16.98 0.48
C THR A 161 3.24 -16.25 1.79
N LEU A 162 3.78 -15.03 1.72
CA LEU A 162 4.00 -14.18 2.88
C LEU A 162 2.78 -13.29 3.16
N LYS A 163 2.09 -13.57 4.26
CA LYS A 163 0.88 -12.84 4.70
C LYS A 163 1.22 -11.71 5.68
N HIS A 164 0.28 -10.80 5.91
CA HIS A 164 0.38 -9.82 7.01
C HIS A 164 0.57 -10.52 8.35
N LEU A 165 1.22 -9.84 9.30
CA LEU A 165 1.26 -10.30 10.69
C LEU A 165 -0.17 -10.36 11.25
N SER A 166 -0.45 -11.36 12.09
CA SER A 166 -1.71 -11.41 12.84
C SER A 166 -1.86 -10.17 13.73
N CYS A 167 -3.08 -9.88 14.18
CA CYS A 167 -3.33 -8.75 15.08
C CYS A 167 -2.46 -8.80 16.33
N GLU A 168 -2.28 -10.00 16.91
CA GLU A 168 -1.50 -10.24 18.11
C GLU A 168 0.00 -10.09 17.83
N ALA A 169 0.49 -10.66 16.73
CA ALA A 169 1.88 -10.56 16.34
C ALA A 169 2.24 -9.10 15.99
N TYR A 170 1.37 -8.39 15.26
CA TYR A 170 1.55 -6.99 14.93
C TYR A 170 1.50 -6.09 16.17
N TRP A 171 0.58 -6.37 17.11
CA TRP A 171 0.55 -5.65 18.38
C TRP A 171 1.86 -5.85 19.15
N TYR A 172 2.33 -7.08 19.29
CA TYR A 172 3.60 -7.35 19.98
C TYR A 172 4.78 -6.66 19.28
N PHE A 173 4.83 -6.72 17.95
CA PHE A 173 5.79 -6.01 17.13
C PHE A 173 5.76 -4.50 17.46
N PHE A 174 4.60 -3.86 17.34
CA PHE A 174 4.45 -2.43 17.59
C PHE A 174 4.78 -2.06 19.03
N LYS A 175 4.29 -2.82 20.01
CA LYS A 175 4.63 -2.66 21.44
C LYS A 175 6.15 -2.67 21.66
N THR A 176 6.83 -3.64 21.07
CA THR A 176 8.29 -3.74 21.14
C THR A 176 8.97 -2.53 20.48
N LEU A 177 8.46 -2.06 19.34
CA LEU A 177 9.00 -0.86 18.70
C LEU A 177 8.81 0.38 19.55
N THR A 178 7.62 0.60 20.10
CA THR A 178 7.26 1.83 20.79
C THR A 178 7.90 1.93 22.18
N PHE A 179 7.98 0.85 22.93
CA PHE A 179 8.53 0.89 24.29
C PHE A 179 10.02 0.53 24.36
N GLY A 180 10.54 -0.20 23.36
CA GLY A 180 11.93 -0.65 23.36
C GLY A 180 12.23 -1.49 24.61
N SER A 181 13.18 -1.03 25.43
CA SER A 181 13.54 -1.69 26.70
C SER A 181 12.70 -1.24 27.90
N MET A 182 11.75 -0.31 27.73
CA MET A 182 10.86 0.12 28.81
C MET A 182 9.81 -0.95 29.07
N ASP A 183 9.53 -1.22 30.35
CA ASP A 183 8.45 -2.11 30.73
C ASP A 183 7.07 -1.47 30.48
N PRO A 184 6.26 -1.99 29.54
CA PRO A 184 4.95 -1.41 29.23
C PRO A 184 3.94 -1.60 30.37
N GLU A 185 4.16 -2.53 31.30
CA GLU A 185 3.28 -2.75 32.47
C GLU A 185 3.35 -1.57 33.45
N MET A 186 4.50 -0.89 33.50
CA MET A 186 4.69 0.32 34.30
C MET A 186 4.00 1.55 33.70
N HIS A 187 3.50 1.45 32.46
CA HIS A 187 2.88 2.55 31.72
C HIS A 187 1.51 2.17 31.11
N PRO A 188 0.52 1.76 31.90
CA PRO A 188 -0.73 1.16 31.40
C PRO A 188 -1.52 2.08 30.46
N ARG A 189 -1.54 3.39 30.72
CA ARG A 189 -2.20 4.38 29.85
C ARG A 189 -1.53 4.47 28.47
N PHE A 190 -0.21 4.48 28.43
CA PHE A 190 0.55 4.49 27.18
C PHE A 190 0.35 3.18 26.43
N THR A 191 0.38 2.04 27.12
CA THR A 191 0.15 0.71 26.53
C THR A 191 -1.22 0.61 25.88
N HIS A 192 -2.27 1.12 26.54
CA HIS A 192 -3.61 1.18 25.94
C HIS A 192 -3.63 2.05 24.67
N LEU A 193 -3.03 3.25 24.70
CA LEU A 193 -2.97 4.10 23.51
C LEU A 193 -2.18 3.46 22.37
N ALA A 194 -1.03 2.84 22.66
CA ALA A 194 -0.25 2.13 21.65
C ALA A 194 -1.04 1.00 20.99
N MET A 195 -1.84 0.26 21.77
CA MET A 195 -2.70 -0.80 21.23
C MET A 195 -3.75 -0.24 20.27
N GLU A 196 -4.40 0.88 20.63
CA GLU A 196 -5.37 1.54 19.77
C GLU A 196 -4.74 2.12 18.50
N ILE A 197 -3.51 2.64 18.60
CA ILE A 197 -2.72 3.09 17.45
C ILE A 197 -2.38 1.89 16.53
N ALA A 198 -1.92 0.77 17.08
CA ALA A 198 -1.63 -0.45 16.32
C ALA A 198 -2.86 -0.94 15.55
N LYS A 199 -4.02 -1.05 16.21
CA LYS A 199 -5.29 -1.43 15.55
C LYS A 199 -5.63 -0.49 14.40
N THR A 200 -5.41 0.81 14.58
CA THR A 200 -5.68 1.83 13.55
C THR A 200 -4.79 1.65 12.31
N MET A 201 -3.57 1.12 12.45
CA MET A 201 -2.60 1.01 11.34
C MET A 201 -2.72 -0.26 10.47
N ASN A 202 -3.70 -1.12 10.74
CA ASN A 202 -4.04 -2.32 9.93
C ASN A 202 -2.82 -3.15 9.47
N SER A 203 -1.95 -3.55 10.40
CA SER A 203 -0.75 -4.37 10.15
C SER A 203 0.32 -3.74 9.24
N SER A 204 0.31 -2.41 9.04
CA SER A 204 1.36 -1.70 8.28
C SER A 204 2.70 -1.70 9.01
N LEU A 205 3.70 -2.40 8.46
CA LEU A 205 5.06 -2.46 9.02
C LEU A 205 5.78 -1.10 8.92
N THR A 206 5.68 -0.43 7.78
CA THR A 206 6.23 0.93 7.58
C THR A 206 5.57 1.92 8.53
N GLY A 207 4.23 1.89 8.63
CA GLY A 207 3.47 2.76 9.53
C GLY A 207 3.79 2.54 11.01
N ALA A 208 3.99 1.28 11.41
CA ALA A 208 4.43 0.93 12.76
C ALA A 208 5.82 1.52 13.07
N ASN A 209 6.78 1.39 12.16
CA ASN A 209 8.14 1.91 12.37
C ASN A 209 8.17 3.44 12.49
N THR A 210 7.48 4.15 11.59
CA THR A 210 7.42 5.62 11.62
C THR A 210 6.70 6.13 12.86
N THR A 211 5.52 5.57 13.16
CA THR A 211 4.72 5.99 14.32
C THR A 211 5.41 5.66 15.63
N ALA A 212 6.02 4.46 15.77
CA ALA A 212 6.75 4.10 16.97
C ALA A 212 7.99 4.98 17.20
N ARG A 213 8.68 5.41 16.15
CA ARG A 213 9.76 6.40 16.26
C ARG A 213 9.23 7.72 16.81
N LEU A 214 8.17 8.26 16.18
CA LEU A 214 7.58 9.54 16.58
C LEU A 214 7.12 9.54 18.04
N LEU A 215 6.46 8.47 18.49
CA LEU A 215 5.96 8.34 19.86
C LEU A 215 7.10 8.23 20.90
N ARG A 216 8.24 7.64 20.53
CA ARG A 216 9.41 7.53 21.43
C ARG A 216 10.15 8.85 21.59
N GLU A 217 10.20 9.66 20.53
CA GLU A 217 10.84 10.98 20.56
C GLU A 217 10.08 11.95 21.45
N ASN A 218 8.77 11.73 21.65
CA ASN A 218 7.95 12.52 22.56
C ASN A 218 7.04 11.63 23.44
N PHE A 219 7.57 11.28 24.62
CA PHE A 219 6.90 10.42 25.60
C PHE A 219 5.92 11.20 26.50
N ASP A 220 4.97 11.89 25.88
CA ASP A 220 3.90 12.64 26.55
C ASP A 220 2.52 12.04 26.20
N ILE A 221 1.66 11.88 27.21
CA ILE A 221 0.36 11.22 27.03
C ILE A 221 -0.59 12.05 26.16
N HIS A 222 -0.52 13.38 26.22
CA HIS A 222 -1.36 14.25 25.40
C HIS A 222 -0.90 14.21 23.94
N PHE A 223 0.41 14.15 23.70
CA PHE A 223 0.98 13.95 22.38
C PHE A 223 0.53 12.61 21.76
N TRP A 224 0.60 11.51 22.50
CA TRP A 224 0.15 10.19 22.03
C TRP A 224 -1.35 10.18 21.69
N CYS A 225 -2.18 10.80 22.53
CA CYS A 225 -3.61 11.02 22.24
C CYS A 225 -3.80 11.83 20.94
N LYS A 226 -2.99 12.87 20.73
CA LYS A 226 -3.04 13.70 19.51
C LYS A 226 -2.69 12.89 18.27
N VAL A 227 -1.66 12.04 18.32
CA VAL A 227 -1.26 11.14 17.22
C VAL A 227 -2.40 10.15 16.89
N LEU A 228 -2.98 9.49 17.90
CA LEU A 228 -4.09 8.56 17.68
C LEU A 228 -5.29 9.26 17.02
N ASN A 229 -5.66 10.44 17.50
CA ASN A 229 -6.77 11.23 16.94
C ASN A 229 -6.47 11.68 15.51
N TYR A 230 -5.23 12.06 15.22
CA TYR A 230 -4.78 12.39 13.87
C TYR A 230 -4.94 11.20 12.92
N LEU A 231 -4.40 10.02 13.28
CA LEU A 231 -4.49 8.81 12.47
C LEU A 231 -5.95 8.43 12.19
N ARG A 232 -6.79 8.39 13.23
CA ARG A 232 -8.23 8.07 13.11
C ARG A 232 -8.94 9.03 12.15
N ARG A 233 -8.71 10.34 12.27
CA ARG A 233 -9.33 11.33 11.39
C ARG A 233 -8.86 11.18 9.94
N SER A 234 -7.54 11.05 9.74
CA SER A 234 -6.96 10.90 8.41
C SER A 234 -7.48 9.65 7.71
N PHE A 235 -7.55 8.52 8.42
CA PHE A 235 -8.03 7.27 7.84
C PHE A 235 -9.55 7.28 7.63
N GLN A 236 -10.32 7.84 8.56
CA GLN A 236 -11.78 7.99 8.38
C GLN A 236 -12.13 8.89 7.19
N LYS A 237 -11.39 9.99 7.01
CA LYS A 237 -11.53 10.91 5.87
C LYS A 237 -11.15 10.24 4.55
N HIS A 238 -10.18 9.34 4.58
CA HIS A 238 -9.81 8.54 3.42
C HIS A 238 -10.90 7.52 3.09
N VAL A 239 -11.36 6.74 4.06
CA VAL A 239 -12.43 5.75 3.89
C VAL A 239 -13.72 6.42 3.38
N SER A 240 -14.07 7.61 3.89
CA SER A 240 -15.27 8.33 3.42
C SER A 240 -15.15 8.83 1.97
N ARG A 241 -13.94 9.04 1.45
CA ARG A 241 -13.69 9.50 0.07
C ARG A 241 -13.52 8.34 -0.92
N PHE A 242 -12.83 7.28 -0.52
CA PHE A 242 -12.42 6.20 -1.43
C PHE A 242 -13.08 4.85 -1.14
N GLY A 243 -13.82 4.72 -0.04
CA GLY A 243 -14.45 3.47 0.39
C GLY A 243 -13.50 2.42 0.97
N GLU A 244 -12.19 2.61 0.83
CA GLU A 244 -11.14 1.67 1.28
C GLU A 244 -10.21 2.31 2.32
N HIS A 245 -9.64 1.48 3.19
CA HIS A 245 -8.65 1.93 4.17
C HIS A 245 -7.36 2.34 3.44
N PRO A 246 -6.70 3.45 3.80
CA PRO A 246 -5.51 3.92 3.09
C PRO A 246 -4.35 2.91 3.10
N MET A 247 -4.22 2.09 4.15
CA MET A 247 -3.21 1.02 4.16
C MET A 247 -3.52 -0.09 3.14
N ASP A 248 -4.80 -0.34 2.84
CA ASP A 248 -5.21 -1.35 1.87
C ASP A 248 -4.88 -0.89 0.44
N LEU A 249 -5.00 0.42 0.17
CA LEU A 249 -4.58 1.02 -1.10
C LEU A 249 -3.06 1.02 -1.28
N LEU A 250 -2.30 1.24 -0.19
CA LEU A 250 -0.84 1.07 -0.20
C LEU A 250 -0.47 -0.37 -0.54
N TYR A 251 -1.24 -1.35 -0.09
CA TYR A 251 -1.04 -2.76 -0.44
C TYR A 251 -1.33 -3.08 -1.92
N GLN A 252 -2.14 -2.26 -2.59
CA GLN A 252 -2.48 -2.39 -4.01
C GLN A 252 -1.64 -1.47 -4.93
N ASN A 253 -0.64 -0.75 -4.40
CA ASN A 253 0.12 0.30 -5.10
C ASN A 253 -0.77 1.36 -5.78
N ARG A 254 -1.96 1.65 -5.24
CA ARG A 254 -2.81 2.72 -5.74
C ARG A 254 -2.41 4.02 -5.04
N PRO A 255 -1.76 4.96 -5.73
CA PRO A 255 -1.15 6.08 -5.06
C PRO A 255 -2.18 7.21 -4.96
N THR A 256 -3.27 6.99 -4.26
CA THR A 256 -4.31 8.02 -4.12
C THR A 256 -4.79 8.04 -2.69
N HIS A 257 -3.88 8.40 -1.79
CA HIS A 257 -4.23 8.63 -0.39
C HIS A 257 -3.91 10.05 0.03
N HIS A 258 -4.75 10.60 0.91
CA HIS A 258 -4.58 11.94 1.44
C HIS A 258 -3.86 11.89 2.79
N ILE A 259 -2.97 12.84 2.99
CA ILE A 259 -2.32 13.09 4.28
C ILE A 259 -2.67 14.51 4.69
N ALA A 260 -3.36 14.63 5.83
CA ALA A 260 -3.69 15.91 6.43
C ALA A 260 -2.51 16.40 7.28
N ARG A 261 -2.43 17.71 7.53
CA ARG A 261 -1.54 18.20 8.59
C ARG A 261 -2.12 17.97 9.96
N MET A 262 -1.23 17.68 10.91
CA MET A 262 -1.59 17.54 12.31
C MET A 262 -1.82 18.90 12.98
N VAL A 263 -1.13 19.94 12.53
CA VAL A 263 -1.23 21.31 13.08
C VAL A 263 -2.37 22.10 12.42
N THR A 264 -2.56 21.95 11.11
CA THR A 264 -3.60 22.62 10.31
C THR A 264 -4.44 21.60 9.53
N PRO A 265 -5.40 20.90 10.17
CA PRO A 265 -6.13 19.78 9.55
C PRO A 265 -6.97 20.12 8.31
N SER A 266 -7.12 21.41 8.00
CA SER A 266 -7.73 21.91 6.75
C SER A 266 -6.80 21.81 5.55
N GLU A 267 -5.49 21.68 5.77
CA GLU A 267 -4.47 21.51 4.74
C GLU A 267 -4.23 20.00 4.53
N ASP A 268 -4.66 19.49 3.37
CA ASP A 268 -4.40 18.11 2.94
C ASP A 268 -3.47 18.11 1.72
N PHE A 269 -2.68 17.05 1.61
CA PHE A 269 -1.90 16.73 0.42
C PHE A 269 -2.33 15.37 -0.15
N VAL A 270 -2.32 15.25 -1.48
CA VAL A 270 -2.51 13.97 -2.18
C VAL A 270 -1.14 13.34 -2.40
N VAL A 271 -0.94 12.12 -1.92
CA VAL A 271 0.16 11.26 -2.39
C VAL A 271 -0.28 10.68 -3.72
N HIS A 272 0.49 10.94 -4.78
CA HIS A 272 0.18 10.50 -6.15
C HIS A 272 1.20 9.48 -6.69
N HIS A 273 2.32 9.30 -6.02
CA HIS A 273 3.29 8.26 -6.35
C HIS A 273 4.03 7.81 -5.10
N GLN A 274 4.36 6.52 -5.03
CA GLN A 274 5.23 5.95 -4.02
C GLN A 274 6.37 5.24 -4.74
N ARG A 275 7.60 5.54 -4.33
CA ARG A 275 8.80 4.84 -4.75
C ARG A 275 9.56 4.29 -3.56
N GLN A 276 10.24 3.17 -3.79
CA GLN A 276 11.14 2.55 -2.85
C GLN A 276 12.54 2.60 -3.46
N CYS A 277 13.47 3.24 -2.79
CA CYS A 277 14.82 3.53 -3.26
C CYS A 277 15.83 2.60 -2.57
N SER A 278 16.88 2.19 -3.30
CA SER A 278 18.02 1.50 -2.69
C SER A 278 18.76 2.42 -1.70
N SER A 279 19.68 1.86 -0.91
CA SER A 279 20.46 2.65 0.06
C SER A 279 21.43 3.65 -0.58
N GLU A 280 21.74 3.49 -1.87
CA GLU A 280 22.70 4.32 -2.61
C GLU A 280 22.04 5.49 -3.35
N GLU A 281 20.72 5.43 -3.55
CA GLU A 281 19.96 6.49 -4.21
C GLU A 281 19.81 7.74 -3.33
N GLU A 282 19.87 8.91 -3.96
CA GLU A 282 19.62 10.18 -3.27
C GLU A 282 18.16 10.26 -2.78
N VAL A 283 18.02 10.58 -1.48
CA VAL A 283 16.71 10.72 -0.83
C VAL A 283 16.35 12.19 -0.62
N PRO A 284 15.05 12.54 -0.64
CA PRO A 284 14.61 13.91 -0.38
C PRO A 284 14.98 14.37 1.03
N GLN A 285 15.34 15.65 1.17
CA GLN A 285 15.60 16.29 2.46
C GLN A 285 14.33 16.55 3.27
N ILE A 286 13.19 16.72 2.61
CA ILE A 286 11.91 16.95 3.27
C ILE A 286 11.40 15.62 3.84
N THR A 287 11.14 15.58 5.14
CA THR A 287 10.60 14.40 5.81
C THR A 287 9.07 14.43 5.93
N LEU A 288 8.45 13.28 6.16
CA LEU A 288 7.01 13.22 6.43
C LEU A 288 6.63 14.04 7.68
N GLU A 289 7.51 14.10 8.68
CA GLU A 289 7.31 14.91 9.88
C GLU A 289 7.25 16.39 9.54
N ASP A 290 8.12 16.86 8.66
CA ASP A 290 8.11 18.26 8.22
C ASP A 290 6.78 18.66 7.59
N VAL A 291 6.21 17.76 6.79
CA VAL A 291 4.91 17.97 6.14
C VAL A 291 3.76 17.91 7.14
N VAL A 292 3.74 16.91 8.02
CA VAL A 292 2.65 16.67 8.98
C VAL A 292 2.62 17.73 10.07
N PHE A 293 3.77 18.17 10.56
CA PHE A 293 3.89 19.24 11.55
C PHE A 293 3.89 20.64 10.93
N GLY A 294 4.02 20.75 9.60
CA GLY A 294 3.92 22.01 8.87
C GLY A 294 5.15 22.91 9.01
N SER A 295 6.34 22.34 9.25
CA SER A 295 7.61 23.08 9.25
C SER A 295 7.97 23.59 7.85
N VAL A 296 7.50 22.88 6.80
CA VAL A 296 7.67 23.26 5.40
C VAL A 296 6.33 23.60 4.75
N LYS A 297 6.29 24.47 3.75
CA LYS A 297 5.10 24.73 2.90
C LYS A 297 5.46 24.54 1.42
N PRO A 298 5.64 23.29 0.99
CA PRO A 298 6.04 23.01 -0.39
C PRO A 298 4.90 23.32 -1.37
N HIS A 299 5.27 23.89 -2.52
CA HIS A 299 4.37 24.24 -3.61
C HIS A 299 4.59 23.29 -4.79
N GLY A 300 3.55 23.04 -5.59
CA GLY A 300 3.66 22.14 -6.74
C GLY A 300 3.89 20.68 -6.35
N LYS A 301 4.52 19.90 -7.23
CA LYS A 301 4.88 18.50 -6.96
C LYS A 301 6.19 18.44 -6.18
N PHE A 302 6.23 17.69 -5.09
CA PHE A 302 7.43 17.53 -4.25
C PHE A 302 7.55 16.12 -3.70
N GLU A 303 8.79 15.70 -3.44
CA GLU A 303 9.10 14.40 -2.85
C GLU A 303 9.38 14.51 -1.35
N VAL A 304 9.03 13.46 -0.63
CA VAL A 304 9.12 13.41 0.83
C VAL A 304 9.64 12.05 1.24
N LEU A 305 10.67 12.05 2.09
CA LEU A 305 11.15 10.85 2.74
C LEU A 305 10.18 10.45 3.86
N VAL A 306 9.52 9.31 3.70
CA VAL A 306 8.57 8.76 4.67
C VAL A 306 9.29 7.97 5.75
N TRP A 307 10.21 7.10 5.33
CA TRP A 307 10.93 6.21 6.23
C TRP A 307 12.19 5.66 5.58
N MET A 308 13.22 5.45 6.39
CA MET A 308 14.41 4.68 6.03
C MET A 308 14.47 3.41 6.87
N SER A 309 14.51 2.26 6.22
CA SER A 309 14.62 0.98 6.92
C SER A 309 15.95 0.87 7.65
N ARG A 310 15.90 0.44 8.91
CA ARG A 310 17.08 0.12 9.74
C ARG A 310 17.45 -1.37 9.70
N ILE A 311 16.73 -2.13 8.90
CA ILE A 311 16.96 -3.56 8.68
C ILE A 311 17.22 -3.80 7.19
N PRO A 312 18.04 -4.79 6.83
CA PRO A 312 18.29 -5.14 5.44
C PRO A 312 16.99 -5.31 4.64
N PRO A 313 16.96 -4.91 3.36
CA PRO A 313 18.07 -4.35 2.59
C PRO A 313 18.20 -2.81 2.68
N TYR A 314 17.74 -2.19 3.77
CA TYR A 314 17.91 -0.74 4.06
C TYR A 314 17.23 0.21 3.06
N TYR A 315 16.09 -0.20 2.50
CA TYR A 315 15.34 0.64 1.58
C TYR A 315 14.84 1.94 2.20
N SER A 316 14.80 2.98 1.37
CA SER A 316 14.17 4.26 1.65
C SER A 316 12.81 4.34 0.96
N TYR A 317 11.79 4.81 1.67
CA TYR A 317 10.43 4.94 1.17
C TYR A 317 10.12 6.42 0.94
N VAL A 318 9.88 6.76 -0.32
CA VAL A 318 9.67 8.14 -0.77
C VAL A 318 8.28 8.29 -1.36
N TYR A 319 7.53 9.27 -0.88
CA TYR A 319 6.22 9.62 -1.41
C TYR A 319 6.33 10.91 -2.19
N THR A 320 5.68 10.95 -3.35
CA THR A 320 5.54 12.18 -4.11
C THR A 320 4.15 12.76 -3.88
N PHE A 321 4.14 13.99 -3.39
CA PHE A 321 2.94 14.72 -3.03
C PHE A 321 2.58 15.75 -4.10
N LEU A 322 1.29 16.00 -4.24
CA LEU A 322 0.77 17.16 -4.95
C LEU A 322 0.54 18.28 -3.94
N GLY A 323 1.08 19.45 -4.23
CA GLY A 323 0.97 20.66 -3.43
C GLY A 323 -0.47 21.05 -3.12
N GLU A 324 -0.62 21.90 -2.12
CA GLU A 324 -1.93 22.19 -1.53
C GLU A 324 -2.93 22.75 -2.55
N LEU A 325 -2.51 23.66 -3.44
CA LEU A 325 -3.39 24.21 -4.48
C LEU A 325 -3.90 23.12 -5.43
N THR A 326 -3.02 22.24 -5.90
CA THR A 326 -3.37 21.11 -6.75
C THR A 326 -4.31 20.14 -6.01
N THR A 327 -4.02 19.87 -4.73
CA THR A 327 -4.87 19.03 -3.88
C THR A 327 -6.25 19.65 -3.65
N ARG A 328 -6.34 20.96 -3.42
CA ARG A 328 -7.61 21.70 -3.28
C ARG A 328 -8.43 21.62 -4.56
N SER A 329 -7.80 21.79 -5.71
CA SER A 329 -8.47 21.65 -7.02
C SER A 329 -9.01 20.22 -7.21
N ILE A 330 -8.18 19.19 -6.98
CA ILE A 330 -8.62 17.79 -7.06
C ILE A 330 -9.76 17.51 -6.08
N ASN A 331 -9.64 17.96 -4.83
CA ASN A 331 -10.69 17.80 -3.82
C ASN A 331 -11.99 18.51 -4.21
N PHE A 332 -11.91 19.68 -4.82
CA PHE A 332 -13.08 20.39 -5.34
C PHE A 332 -13.81 19.53 -6.38
N PHE A 333 -13.08 18.95 -7.34
CA PHE A 333 -13.66 18.04 -8.33
C PHE A 333 -14.21 16.76 -7.68
N ILE A 334 -13.45 16.08 -6.82
CA ILE A 334 -13.92 14.89 -6.08
C ILE A 334 -15.18 15.22 -5.29
N SER A 335 -15.26 16.36 -4.60
CA SER A 335 -16.44 16.76 -3.83
C SER A 335 -17.66 17.06 -4.70
N LYS A 336 -17.44 17.53 -5.93
CA LYS A 336 -18.48 17.71 -6.94
C LYS A 336 -19.02 16.35 -7.43
N ILE A 337 -18.13 15.35 -7.50
CA ILE A 337 -18.44 13.99 -7.99
C ILE A 337 -18.99 13.09 -6.86
N SER A 338 -18.57 13.28 -5.60
CA SER A 338 -18.77 12.35 -4.47
C SER A 338 -19.92 12.73 -3.52
N LYS A 339 -20.78 13.68 -3.88
CA LYS A 339 -22.07 13.84 -3.18
C LYS A 339 -22.83 12.50 -3.24
N PRO A 340 -23.58 12.12 -2.19
CA PRO A 340 -24.16 10.78 -2.07
C PRO A 340 -24.84 10.39 -3.36
N THR A 341 -24.55 9.16 -3.82
CA THR A 341 -24.89 8.67 -5.15
C THR A 341 -26.31 9.07 -5.48
N PRO A 342 -26.51 10.00 -6.42
CA PRO A 342 -27.82 10.56 -6.68
C PRO A 342 -28.81 9.45 -7.12
N LEU A 343 -28.30 8.35 -7.66
CA LEU A 343 -29.00 7.10 -7.95
C LEU A 343 -29.73 6.44 -6.77
N VAL A 344 -29.16 6.40 -5.55
CA VAL A 344 -29.79 5.70 -4.40
C VAL A 344 -30.98 6.48 -3.86
N MET A 345 -30.89 7.81 -3.87
CA MET A 345 -31.99 8.69 -3.46
C MET A 345 -33.09 8.76 -4.53
N GLU A 346 -32.71 8.75 -5.82
CA GLU A 346 -33.63 8.65 -6.95
C GLU A 346 -34.44 7.35 -6.91
N ASP A 347 -33.78 6.21 -6.67
CA ASP A 347 -34.41 4.90 -6.55
C ASP A 347 -35.41 4.84 -5.39
N ARG A 348 -35.04 5.40 -4.24
CA ARG A 348 -35.91 5.43 -3.05
C ARG A 348 -37.11 6.34 -3.28
N LEU A 349 -36.92 7.53 -3.85
CA LEU A 349 -38.00 8.46 -4.15
C LEU A 349 -38.95 7.88 -5.21
N SER A 350 -38.41 7.29 -6.28
CA SER A 350 -39.20 6.61 -7.33
C SER A 350 -40.06 5.48 -6.76
N ARG A 351 -39.51 4.64 -5.87
CA ARG A 351 -40.27 3.57 -5.21
C ARG A 351 -41.39 4.10 -4.31
N VAL A 352 -41.16 5.19 -3.59
CA VAL A 352 -42.18 5.80 -2.71
C VAL A 352 -43.29 6.45 -3.53
N LEU A 353 -42.95 7.12 -4.63
CA LEU A 353 -43.94 7.74 -5.53
C LEU A 353 -44.79 6.70 -6.26
N LEU A 354 -44.22 5.57 -6.68
CA LEU A 354 -44.97 4.44 -7.24
C LEU A 354 -45.96 3.86 -6.23
N ARG A 355 -45.56 3.71 -4.95
CA ARG A 355 -46.48 3.25 -3.89
C ARG A 355 -47.60 4.25 -3.63
N ALA A 356 -47.30 5.55 -3.63
CA ALA A 356 -48.31 6.59 -3.48
C ALA A 356 -49.32 6.59 -4.65
N GLN A 357 -48.83 6.41 -5.88
CA GLN A 357 -49.66 6.30 -7.09
C GLN A 357 -50.63 5.12 -7.00
N VAL A 358 -50.15 3.92 -6.62
CA VAL A 358 -51.00 2.73 -6.44
C VAL A 358 -52.09 2.96 -5.40
N ILE A 359 -51.75 3.58 -4.26
CA ILE A 359 -52.73 3.91 -3.20
C ILE A 359 -53.81 4.87 -3.72
N ILE A 360 -53.40 5.89 -4.49
CA ILE A 360 -54.33 6.86 -5.07
C ILE A 360 -55.23 6.18 -6.11
N ASP A 361 -54.67 5.37 -7.01
CA ASP A 361 -55.44 4.70 -8.06
C ASP A 361 -56.46 3.70 -7.48
N GLU A 362 -56.04 2.91 -6.48
CA GLU A 362 -56.92 1.97 -5.77
C GLU A 362 -58.05 2.71 -5.02
N ALA A 363 -57.73 3.84 -4.39
CA ALA A 363 -58.70 4.66 -3.69
C ALA A 363 -59.70 5.35 -4.63
N THR A 364 -59.25 5.75 -5.82
CA THR A 364 -60.09 6.42 -6.84
C THR A 364 -61.13 5.46 -7.44
N GLY A 365 -60.82 4.17 -7.50
CA GLY A 365 -61.76 3.12 -7.92
C GLY A 365 -62.81 2.71 -6.87
N ARG A 366 -62.75 3.28 -5.65
CA ARG A 366 -63.67 2.95 -4.54
C ARG A 366 -64.58 4.12 -4.21
N ARG A 367 -65.83 3.84 -3.81
CA ARG A 367 -66.74 4.87 -3.29
C ARG A 367 -66.37 5.21 -1.85
N ILE A 368 -65.61 6.28 -1.65
CA ILE A 368 -65.20 6.77 -0.33
C ILE A 368 -66.21 7.83 0.14
N SER A 369 -66.91 7.55 1.25
CA SER A 369 -67.92 8.46 1.84
C SER A 369 -67.39 9.36 2.96
N SER A 370 -66.18 9.07 3.49
CA SER A 370 -65.56 9.88 4.54
C SER A 370 -64.84 11.08 3.97
N GLN A 371 -65.34 12.27 4.31
CA GLN A 371 -64.76 13.54 3.88
C GLN A 371 -63.32 13.73 4.38
N ALA A 372 -62.98 13.20 5.56
CA ALA A 372 -61.61 13.22 6.08
C ALA A 372 -60.64 12.36 5.24
N MET A 373 -61.08 11.18 4.79
CA MET A 373 -60.25 10.32 3.93
C MET A 373 -60.07 10.92 2.53
N VAL A 374 -61.10 11.59 1.99
CA VAL A 374 -61.00 12.33 0.72
C VAL A 374 -59.97 13.46 0.82
N GLN A 375 -59.94 14.19 1.94
CA GLN A 375 -58.93 15.23 2.17
C GLN A 375 -57.52 14.65 2.29
N GLN A 376 -57.33 13.52 2.99
CA GLN A 376 -56.03 12.85 3.08
C GLN A 376 -55.52 12.38 1.70
N LEU A 377 -56.39 11.85 0.85
CA LEU A 377 -56.04 11.48 -0.53
C LEU A 377 -55.64 12.69 -1.37
N HIS A 378 -56.32 13.83 -1.20
CA HIS A 378 -55.94 15.07 -1.86
C HIS A 378 -54.53 15.52 -1.45
N PHE A 379 -54.21 15.50 -0.15
CA PHE A 379 -52.87 15.82 0.35
C PHE A 379 -51.80 14.84 -0.18
N LEU A 380 -52.10 13.55 -0.24
CA LEU A 380 -51.18 12.54 -0.79
C LEU A 380 -50.91 12.78 -2.28
N ARG A 381 -51.95 13.11 -3.06
CA ARG A 381 -51.84 13.45 -4.49
C ARG A 381 -50.98 14.67 -4.73
N ASP A 382 -51.20 15.73 -3.96
CA ASP A 382 -50.44 16.97 -4.04
C ASP A 382 -48.96 16.77 -3.65
N ALA A 383 -48.69 16.00 -2.59
CA ALA A 383 -47.34 15.60 -2.20
C ALA A 383 -46.65 14.74 -3.28
N MET A 384 -47.38 13.83 -3.92
CA MET A 384 -46.86 12.99 -5.00
C MET A 384 -46.47 13.83 -6.24
N HIS A 385 -47.31 14.79 -6.65
CA HIS A 385 -46.98 15.70 -7.76
C HIS A 385 -45.73 16.53 -7.49
N ARG A 386 -45.58 17.06 -6.27
CA ARG A 386 -44.35 17.74 -5.85
C ARG A 386 -43.13 16.81 -5.90
N GLY A 387 -43.29 15.55 -5.48
CA GLY A 387 -42.22 14.56 -5.52
C GLY A 387 -41.78 14.21 -6.94
N TYR A 388 -42.70 14.06 -7.89
CA TYR A 388 -42.36 13.85 -9.31
C TYR A 388 -41.65 15.06 -9.93
N TYR A 389 -42.10 16.29 -9.62
CA TYR A 389 -41.42 17.51 -10.07
C TYR A 389 -39.97 17.60 -9.55
N MET A 390 -39.75 17.25 -8.28
CA MET A 390 -38.41 17.17 -7.70
C MET A 390 -37.55 16.09 -8.37
N LEU A 391 -38.13 14.93 -8.70
CA LEU A 391 -37.45 13.82 -9.37
C LEU A 391 -36.96 14.22 -10.77
N ASP A 392 -37.79 14.91 -11.55
CA ASP A 392 -37.42 15.38 -12.90
C ASP A 392 -36.36 16.48 -12.84
N THR A 393 -36.52 17.45 -11.95
CA THR A 393 -35.50 18.51 -11.73
C THR A 393 -34.14 17.90 -11.36
N PHE A 394 -34.16 16.82 -10.59
CA PHE A 394 -32.95 16.10 -10.18
C PHE A 394 -32.30 15.32 -11.34
N ARG A 395 -33.10 14.67 -12.20
CA ARG A 395 -32.61 14.00 -13.42
C ARG A 395 -31.97 14.97 -14.39
N ASP A 396 -32.57 16.14 -14.58
CA ASP A 396 -32.01 17.21 -15.43
C ASP A 396 -30.68 17.73 -14.87
N ALA A 397 -30.57 17.88 -13.54
CA ALA A 397 -29.32 18.26 -12.89
C ALA A 397 -28.24 17.19 -13.07
N GLN A 398 -28.57 15.89 -12.95
CA GLN A 398 -27.63 14.80 -13.22
C GLN A 398 -27.14 14.79 -14.68
N LYS A 399 -28.03 15.03 -15.65
CA LYS A 399 -27.68 15.07 -17.07
C LYS A 399 -26.67 16.18 -17.37
N LYS A 400 -26.92 17.39 -16.88
CA LYS A 400 -25.98 18.53 -16.99
C LYS A 400 -24.64 18.23 -16.32
N LEU A 401 -24.66 17.54 -15.17
CA LEU A 401 -23.44 17.16 -14.46
C LEU A 401 -22.63 16.10 -15.21
N LYS A 402 -23.30 15.20 -15.92
CA LYS A 402 -22.68 14.23 -16.83
C LYS A 402 -22.07 14.90 -18.06
N GLU A 403 -22.76 15.86 -18.68
CA GLU A 403 -22.22 16.65 -19.79
C GLU A 403 -20.94 17.40 -19.37
N VAL A 404 -20.94 18.04 -18.20
CA VAL A 404 -19.75 18.70 -17.63
C VAL A 404 -18.63 17.69 -17.31
N PHE A 405 -18.98 16.48 -16.90
CA PHE A 405 -18.00 15.41 -16.62
C PHE A 405 -17.35 14.86 -17.90
N ASP A 406 -18.14 14.70 -18.97
CA ASP A 406 -17.66 14.28 -20.28
C ASP A 406 -16.76 15.37 -20.90
N GLU A 407 -17.12 16.64 -20.72
CA GLU A 407 -16.33 17.80 -21.13
C GLU A 407 -15.01 17.90 -20.35
N LEU A 408 -15.03 17.70 -19.02
CA LEU A 408 -13.82 17.64 -18.18
C LEU A 408 -12.93 16.43 -18.53
N SER A 409 -13.52 15.27 -18.83
CA SER A 409 -12.77 14.07 -19.25
C SER A 409 -12.08 14.31 -20.60
N SER A 410 -12.76 14.99 -21.53
CA SER A 410 -12.20 15.44 -22.81
C SER A 410 -11.05 16.44 -22.61
N MET A 411 -11.20 17.42 -21.71
CA MET A 411 -10.13 18.36 -21.37
C MET A 411 -8.92 17.69 -20.70
N ILE A 412 -9.12 16.68 -19.84
CA ILE A 412 -8.02 15.94 -19.20
C ILE A 412 -7.27 15.07 -20.23
N LEU A 413 -7.97 14.48 -21.20
CA LEU A 413 -7.35 13.80 -22.34
C LEU A 413 -6.51 14.78 -23.18
N ALA A 414 -7.06 15.96 -23.48
CA ALA A 414 -6.34 17.01 -24.19
C ALA A 414 -5.12 17.55 -23.42
N VAL A 415 -5.19 17.66 -22.08
CA VAL A 415 -4.05 18.06 -21.25
C VAL A 415 -3.01 16.95 -21.14
N LYS A 416 -3.39 15.67 -21.12
CA LYS A 416 -2.43 14.55 -21.23
C LYS A 416 -1.72 14.58 -22.57
N GLU A 417 -2.42 14.82 -23.67
CA GLU A 417 -1.82 14.99 -25.00
C GLU A 417 -0.92 16.21 -25.06
N LEU A 418 -1.31 17.33 -24.43
CA LEU A 418 -0.52 18.56 -24.40
C LEU A 418 0.70 18.46 -23.48
N VAL A 419 0.63 17.69 -22.38
CA VAL A 419 1.78 17.35 -21.54
C VAL A 419 2.71 16.39 -22.27
N VAL A 420 2.20 15.36 -22.96
CA VAL A 420 3.02 14.49 -23.83
C VAL A 420 3.72 15.30 -24.92
N PHE A 421 3.00 16.24 -25.55
CA PHE A 421 3.53 17.17 -26.55
C PHE A 421 4.62 18.09 -25.96
N LEU A 422 4.40 18.67 -24.79
CA LEU A 422 5.39 19.54 -24.13
C LEU A 422 6.60 18.77 -23.59
N THR A 423 6.45 17.49 -23.20
CA THR A 423 7.56 16.61 -22.77
C THR A 423 8.32 15.97 -23.93
N SER A 424 7.87 16.17 -25.18
CA SER A 424 8.50 15.62 -26.38
C SER A 424 9.48 16.57 -27.08
N TYR A 425 9.67 17.78 -26.54
CA TYR A 425 10.75 18.67 -26.95
C TYR A 425 11.91 18.60 -25.93
N PRO A 426 13.17 18.48 -26.41
CA PRO A 426 14.34 18.32 -25.55
C PRO A 426 14.67 19.56 -24.71
#